data_AF-A0A2S2Q1M7-F1
#
_entry.id   AF-A0A2S2Q1M7-F1
#
_cell.length_a   1.000
_cell.length_b   1.000
_cell.length_c   1.000
_cell.angle_alpha   90.00
_cell.angle_beta   90.00
_cell.angle_gamma   90.00
#
_symmetry.space_group_name_H-M   'P 1'
#
loop_
_entity.id
_entity.type
_entity.pdbx_description
1 polymer ?
#
loop_
_entity_poly.entity_id
_entity_poly.type
_entity_poly.pdbx_seq_one_letter_code
_entity_poly.pdbx_strand_id
1 'polypeptide(L)'
;MEKLNDNGRTNERLVAFEAYDILSDPLWRDLYDQFGEIAIKRGVFVDDEHEMKRYSYHGDIFLTYKSVYGSTNPYTHVISMFSNTEVTMEKNYKKLEIVKIPISLTLNKFSSPMICLMPIS
;
A
#
# COMPACT_ATOMS: atom_id res chain seq x y z
N MET A 1 25.00 -1.54 11.44
CA MET A 1 24.16 -1.71 10.24
C MET A 1 24.93 -2.52 9.22
N GLU A 2 24.56 -3.78 9.02
CA GLU A 2 25.13 -4.62 7.98
C GLU A 2 24.58 -4.15 6.63
N LYS A 3 25.40 -3.44 5.86
CA LYS A 3 25.09 -3.21 4.44
C LYS A 3 25.22 -4.57 3.77
N LEU A 4 24.08 -5.16 3.40
CA LEU A 4 24.01 -6.45 2.73
C LEU A 4 24.68 -6.34 1.34
N ASN A 5 25.97 -6.67 1.30
CA ASN A 5 26.81 -6.72 0.11
C ASN A 5 26.58 -7.98 -0.75
N ASP A 6 25.32 -8.37 -0.94
CA ASP A 6 24.91 -9.39 -1.92
C ASP A 6 24.10 -8.70 -3.02
N ASN A 7 24.79 -8.11 -4.00
CA ASN A 7 24.21 -7.24 -5.04
C ASN A 7 23.02 -7.87 -5.80
N GLY A 8 22.87 -9.21 -5.76
CA GLY A 8 21.83 -9.98 -6.43
C GLY A 8 20.64 -10.46 -5.57
N ARG A 9 20.67 -10.38 -4.24
CA ARG A 9 19.49 -10.67 -3.39
C ARG A 9 18.83 -9.40 -2.85
N THR A 10 19.63 -8.35 -2.68
CA THR A 10 19.17 -7.08 -2.13
C THR A 10 18.25 -6.37 -3.12
N ASN A 11 18.52 -6.48 -4.42
CA ASN A 11 17.68 -6.00 -5.52
C ASN A 11 16.33 -6.75 -5.63
N GLU A 12 16.28 -8.08 -5.49
CA GLU A 12 15.02 -8.83 -5.50
C GLU A 12 14.08 -8.38 -4.38
N ARG A 13 14.64 -8.19 -3.17
CA ARG A 13 13.89 -7.67 -2.04
C ARG A 13 13.42 -6.24 -2.28
N LEU A 14 14.27 -5.38 -2.82
CA LEU A 14 13.89 -3.99 -3.15
C LEU A 14 12.70 -3.94 -4.11
N VAL A 15 12.70 -4.76 -5.16
CA VAL A 15 11.58 -4.83 -6.11
C VAL A 15 10.29 -5.31 -5.43
N ALA A 16 10.39 -6.31 -4.54
CA ALA A 16 9.22 -6.80 -3.81
C ALA A 16 8.61 -5.72 -2.90
N PHE A 17 9.45 -4.90 -2.24
CA PHE A 17 8.96 -3.82 -1.39
C PHE A 17 8.47 -2.60 -2.18
N GLU A 18 9.07 -2.29 -3.33
CA GLU A 18 8.56 -1.29 -4.27
C GLU A 18 7.15 -1.69 -4.76
N ALA A 19 6.99 -2.95 -5.17
CA ALA A 19 5.68 -3.47 -5.57
C ALA A 19 4.67 -3.43 -4.43
N TYR A 20 5.08 -3.76 -3.20
CA TYR A 20 4.20 -3.64 -2.04
C TYR A 20 3.74 -2.20 -1.83
N ASP A 21 4.63 -1.22 -1.90
CA ASP A 21 4.31 0.18 -1.66
C ASP A 21 3.30 0.72 -2.69
N ILE A 22 3.50 0.42 -3.99
CA ILE A 22 2.54 0.72 -5.07
C ILE A 22 1.20 0.02 -4.82
N LEU A 23 1.23 -1.28 -4.54
CA LEU A 23 0.01 -2.07 -4.41
C LEU A 23 -0.71 -1.82 -3.08
N SER A 24 -0.07 -1.24 -2.07
CA SER A 24 -0.69 -0.98 -0.77
C SER A 24 -1.73 0.14 -0.83
N ASP A 25 -1.48 1.16 -1.64
CA ASP A 25 -2.37 2.31 -1.83
C ASP A 25 -3.36 2.02 -2.98
N PRO A 26 -4.68 2.11 -2.76
CA PRO A 26 -5.66 1.88 -3.82
C PRO A 26 -5.48 2.84 -5.00
N LEU A 27 -5.04 4.09 -4.80
CA LEU A 27 -4.83 5.05 -5.88
C LEU A 27 -3.71 4.60 -6.82
N TRP A 28 -2.56 4.22 -6.23
CA TRP A 28 -1.40 3.77 -6.99
C TRP A 28 -1.64 2.42 -7.65
N ARG A 29 -2.41 1.54 -7.01
CA ARG A 29 -2.86 0.27 -7.57
C ARG A 29 -3.75 0.47 -8.79
N ASP A 30 -4.78 1.31 -8.69
CA ASP A 30 -5.70 1.56 -9.80
C ASP A 30 -4.96 2.18 -11.01
N LEU A 31 -4.02 3.08 -10.74
CA LEU A 31 -3.18 3.69 -11.79
C LEU A 31 -2.24 2.66 -12.43
N TYR A 32 -1.66 1.76 -11.64
CA TYR A 32 -0.85 0.65 -12.15
C TYR A 32 -1.67 -0.29 -13.03
N ASP A 33 -2.88 -0.64 -12.61
CA ASP A 33 -3.74 -1.57 -13.35
C ASP A 33 -4.22 -0.97 -14.69
N GLN A 34 -4.42 0.35 -14.75
CA GLN A 34 -4.86 1.04 -15.97
C GLN A 34 -3.72 1.38 -16.94
N PHE A 35 -2.58 1.85 -16.44
CA PHE A 35 -1.52 2.43 -17.28
C PHE A 35 -0.15 1.75 -17.13
N GLY A 36 0.00 0.83 -16.17
CA GLY A 36 1.24 0.11 -15.91
C GLY A 36 2.35 0.96 -15.28
N GLU A 37 3.53 0.36 -15.13
CA GLU A 37 4.68 0.94 -14.45
C GLU A 37 5.14 2.29 -15.03
N ILE A 38 5.12 2.42 -16.36
CA ILE A 38 5.67 3.59 -17.08
C ILE A 38 4.94 4.86 -16.65
N ALA A 39 3.63 4.78 -16.51
CA ALA A 39 2.77 5.90 -16.16
C ALA A 39 3.03 6.41 -14.74
N ILE A 40 3.29 5.51 -13.80
CA ILE A 40 3.51 5.90 -12.41
C ILE A 40 4.88 6.53 -12.22
N LYS A 41 5.91 6.00 -12.92
CA LYS A 41 7.28 6.51 -12.84
C LYS A 41 7.51 7.78 -13.64
N ARG A 42 6.89 7.90 -14.82
CA ARG A 42 7.02 9.09 -15.69
C ARG A 42 5.99 10.18 -15.37
N GLY A 43 4.95 9.83 -14.62
CA GLY A 43 3.81 10.71 -14.35
C GLY A 43 2.74 10.58 -15.42
N VAL A 44 1.49 10.78 -15.00
CA VAL A 44 0.33 10.91 -15.89
C VAL A 44 -0.13 12.35 -15.84
N PHE A 45 -0.30 12.96 -17.01
CA PHE A 45 -0.95 14.26 -17.12
C PHE A 45 -2.46 14.02 -17.05
N VAL A 46 -3.11 14.52 -16.00
CA VAL A 46 -4.56 14.44 -15.86
C VAL A 46 -5.23 15.57 -16.65
N ASP A 47 -4.57 16.72 -16.75
CA ASP A 47 -4.90 17.87 -17.60
C ASP A 47 -3.61 18.61 -18.01
N ASP A 48 -3.67 19.47 -19.05
CA ASP A 48 -2.55 20.24 -19.59
C ASP A 48 -1.79 21.10 -18.55
N GLU A 49 -2.38 21.35 -17.38
CA GLU A 49 -1.79 22.14 -16.29
C GLU A 49 -1.46 21.33 -15.02
N HIS A 50 -1.98 20.11 -14.86
CA HIS A 50 -1.87 19.34 -13.61
C HIS A 50 -1.17 18.00 -13.83
N GLU A 51 0.14 17.99 -13.59
CA GLU A 51 0.93 16.76 -13.54
C GLU A 51 0.65 16.01 -12.24
N MET A 52 0.17 14.77 -12.35
CA MET A 52 0.08 13.89 -11.19
C MET A 52 1.49 13.59 -10.67
N LYS A 53 1.69 13.74 -9.36
CA LYS A 53 3.00 13.49 -8.71
C LYS A 53 3.56 12.15 -9.18
N ARG A 54 4.82 12.11 -9.57
CA ARG A 54 5.50 10.86 -9.96
C ARG A 54 5.75 9.99 -8.74
N TYR A 55 5.51 8.70 -8.88
CA TYR A 55 5.90 7.74 -7.87
C TYR A 55 7.42 7.52 -7.92
N SER A 56 8.07 7.65 -6.78
CA SER A 56 9.49 7.36 -6.61
C SER A 56 9.67 6.58 -5.32
N TYR A 57 10.09 5.33 -5.45
CA TYR A 57 10.43 4.51 -4.30
C TYR A 57 11.65 5.08 -3.57
N HIS A 58 11.63 5.04 -2.24
CA HIS A 58 12.69 5.61 -1.41
C HIS A 58 13.97 4.74 -1.38
N GLY A 59 13.92 3.50 -1.89
CA GLY A 59 15.10 2.64 -2.07
C GLY A 59 15.69 2.05 -0.78
N ASP A 60 14.98 2.15 0.34
CA ASP A 60 15.43 1.66 1.64
C ASP A 60 14.36 0.78 2.28
N ILE A 61 14.58 -0.53 2.28
CA ILE A 61 13.66 -1.54 2.81
C ILE A 61 13.33 -1.28 4.29
N PHE A 62 14.26 -0.75 5.08
CA PHE A 62 14.03 -0.50 6.50
C PHE A 62 13.04 0.65 6.73
N LEU A 63 12.97 1.62 5.81
CA LEU A 63 11.92 2.65 5.84
C LEU A 63 10.55 2.04 5.55
N THR A 64 10.46 1.09 4.59
CA THR A 64 9.21 0.36 4.35
C THR A 64 8.83 -0.48 5.57
N TYR A 65 9.78 -1.19 6.19
CA TYR A 65 9.50 -1.95 7.41
C TYR A 65 8.99 -1.07 8.54
N LYS A 66 9.64 0.09 8.74
CA LYS A 66 9.23 1.04 9.75
C LYS A 66 7.83 1.60 9.48
N SER A 67 7.50 1.89 8.23
CA SER A 67 6.18 2.37 7.82
C SER A 67 5.08 1.32 8.07
N VAL A 68 5.33 0.07 7.70
CA VAL A 68 4.35 -1.02 7.74
C VAL A 68 4.21 -1.62 9.14
N TYR A 69 5.34 -1.93 9.78
CA TYR A 69 5.39 -2.68 11.04
C TYR A 69 5.69 -1.79 12.26
N GLY A 70 6.02 -0.52 12.08
CA GLY A 70 6.43 0.38 13.17
C GLY A 70 7.82 0.07 13.75
N SER A 71 8.59 -0.80 13.09
CA SER A 71 9.92 -1.25 13.51
C SER A 71 10.78 -1.56 12.27
N THR A 72 12.09 -1.51 12.43
CA THR A 72 13.04 -1.95 11.39
C THR A 72 13.08 -3.47 11.21
N ASN A 73 12.46 -4.24 12.11
CA ASN A 73 12.35 -5.69 12.01
C ASN A 73 10.86 -6.11 11.95
N PRO A 74 10.42 -6.85 10.90
CA PRO A 74 9.02 -7.26 10.74
C PRO A 74 8.54 -8.23 11.83
N TYR A 75 9.45 -8.93 12.51
CA TYR A 75 9.12 -9.91 13.54
C TYR A 75 9.17 -9.33 14.96
N THR A 76 9.43 -8.03 15.13
CA THR A 76 9.57 -7.44 16.47
C THR A 76 8.37 -7.71 17.37
N HIS A 77 7.13 -7.63 16.85
CA HIS A 77 5.92 -7.92 17.61
C HIS A 77 5.84 -9.38 18.08
N VAL A 78 6.29 -10.30 17.22
CA VAL A 78 6.25 -11.73 17.53
C VAL A 78 7.33 -12.06 18.56
N ILE A 79 8.53 -11.51 18.39
CA ILE A 79 9.64 -11.66 19.34
C ILE A 79 9.24 -11.10 20.71
N SER A 80 8.67 -9.89 20.76
CA SER A 80 8.22 -9.27 22.02
C SER A 80 7.16 -10.09 22.74
N MET A 81 6.26 -10.71 21.98
CA MET A 81 5.22 -11.58 22.52
C MET A 81 5.83 -12.84 23.17
N PHE A 82 6.89 -13.41 22.60
CA PHE A 82 7.55 -14.59 23.17
C PHE A 82 8.52 -14.25 24.31
N SER A 83 9.10 -13.04 24.30
CA SER A 83 10.09 -12.63 25.29
C SER A 83 9.48 -11.89 26.50
N ASN A 84 8.15 -11.74 26.57
CA ASN A 84 7.43 -10.94 27.59
C ASN A 84 8.07 -9.56 27.81
N THR A 85 8.61 -8.96 26.75
CA THR A 85 9.34 -7.69 26.82
C THR A 85 8.48 -6.61 26.19
N GLU A 86 8.23 -5.53 26.91
CA GLU A 86 7.54 -4.37 26.33
C GLU A 86 8.45 -3.70 25.31
N VAL A 87 8.07 -3.75 24.03
CA VAL A 87 8.80 -3.06 22.97
C VAL A 87 8.09 -1.76 22.63
N THR A 88 8.83 -0.65 22.71
CA THR A 88 8.41 0.66 22.20
C THR A 88 8.44 0.63 20.69
N MET A 89 7.34 0.16 20.10
CA MET A 89 7.09 0.33 18.66
C MET A 89 6.76 1.80 18.40
N GLU A 90 7.37 2.40 17.38
CA GLU A 90 6.92 3.72 16.91
C GLU A 90 5.52 3.53 16.32
N LYS A 91 4.51 3.93 17.09
CA LYS A 91 3.09 3.85 16.71
C LYS A 91 2.79 4.88 15.62
N ASN A 92 3.33 4.67 14.42
CA ASN A 92 2.99 5.45 13.24
C ASN A 92 1.81 4.85 12.48
N TYR A 93 1.01 4.00 13.14
CA TYR A 93 -0.37 3.87 12.75
C TYR A 93 -1.03 5.21 13.03
N LYS A 94 -1.43 5.94 11.98
CA LYS A 94 -2.56 6.88 12.13
C LYS A 94 -3.61 6.07 12.88
N LYS A 95 -3.93 6.45 14.11
CA LYS A 95 -5.06 5.87 14.83
C LYS A 95 -6.20 5.96 13.85
N LEU A 96 -6.62 4.82 13.30
CA LEU A 96 -7.77 4.77 12.41
C LEU A 96 -8.92 5.16 13.34
N GLU A 97 -9.28 6.44 13.31
CA GLU A 97 -10.55 6.87 13.85
C GLU A 97 -11.56 6.01 13.09
N ILE A 98 -12.12 5.03 13.79
CA ILE A 98 -13.19 4.20 13.23
C ILE A 98 -14.35 5.17 13.08
N VAL A 99 -14.39 5.86 11.95
CA VAL A 99 -15.52 6.69 11.56
C VAL A 99 -16.62 5.69 11.25
N LYS A 100 -17.51 5.48 12.22
CA LYS A 100 -18.77 4.80 11.98
C LYS A 100 -19.55 5.70 11.03
N ILE A 101 -19.43 5.46 9.72
CA ILE A 101 -20.26 6.11 8.71
C ILE A 101 -21.59 5.37 8.74
N PRO A 102 -22.69 5.97 9.25
CA PRO A 102 -23.99 5.33 9.15
C PRO A 102 -24.37 5.30 7.67
N ILE A 103 -24.37 4.09 7.09
CA ILE A 103 -24.84 3.90 5.72
C ILE A 103 -26.37 3.92 5.77
N SER A 104 -26.98 5.05 5.41
CA SER A 104 -28.44 5.16 5.27
C SER A 104 -28.89 4.45 3.99
N LEU A 105 -29.09 3.14 4.08
CA LEU A 105 -29.66 2.35 3.00
C LEU A 105 -31.18 2.44 3.05
N THR A 106 -31.83 2.87 1.97
CA THR A 106 -33.26 2.62 1.74
C THR A 106 -33.44 1.18 1.27
N LEU A 107 -34.49 0.50 1.77
CA LEU A 107 -34.75 -0.93 1.54
C LEU A 107 -34.71 -1.34 0.05
N ASN A 108 -35.04 -0.41 -0.86
CA ASN A 108 -35.06 -0.64 -2.30
C ASN A 108 -33.68 -0.92 -2.93
N LYS A 109 -32.57 -0.58 -2.27
CA LYS A 109 -31.21 -0.85 -2.77
C LYS A 109 -30.70 -2.26 -2.49
N PHE A 110 -31.27 -2.96 -1.50
CA PHE A 110 -30.87 -4.36 -1.22
C PHE A 110 -31.42 -5.34 -2.25
N SER A 111 -32.53 -4.99 -2.93
CA SER A 111 -33.19 -5.89 -3.88
C SER A 111 -32.70 -5.75 -5.32
N SER A 112 -31.70 -4.90 -5.58
CA SER A 112 -31.09 -4.81 -6.92
C SER A 112 -29.77 -5.56 -6.91
N PRO A 113 -29.72 -6.85 -7.28
CA PRO A 113 -28.45 -7.48 -7.60
C PRO A 113 -27.83 -6.70 -8.76
N MET A 114 -26.64 -6.15 -8.54
CA MET A 114 -25.80 -5.54 -9.57
C MET A 114 -25.24 -6.64 -10.47
N ILE A 115 -26.12 -7.29 -11.23
CA ILE A 115 -25.79 -8.15 -12.36
C ILE A 115 -26.64 -7.63 -13.52
N CYS A 116 -26.10 -6.66 -14.26
CA CYS A 116 -26.59 -6.36 -15.59
C CYS A 116 -26.29 -7.58 -16.48
N LEU A 117 -27.24 -8.50 -16.61
CA LEU A 117 -27.30 -9.36 -17.79
C LEU A 117 -27.66 -8.45 -18.97
N MET A 118 -26.69 -8.14 -19.82
CA MET A 118 -26.98 -7.61 -21.15
C MET A 118 -27.75 -8.68 -21.94
N PRO A 119 -28.87 -8.35 -22.61
CA PRO A 119 -29.47 -9.24 -23.57
C PRO A 119 -28.63 -9.22 -24.85
N ILE A 120 -28.15 -10.39 -25.27
CA ILE A 120 -27.65 -10.62 -26.62
C ILE A 120 -28.89 -10.68 -27.52
N SER A 121 -29.03 -9.70 -28.41
CA SER A 121 -29.95 -9.75 -29.55
C SER A 121 -29.35 -10.59 -30.68
#